data_AF-D0USF6-F1
#
_entry.id   AF-D0USF6-F1
#
_cell.length_a   1.000
_cell.length_b   1.000
_cell.length_c   1.000
_cell.angle_alpha   90.00
_cell.angle_beta   90.00
_cell.angle_gamma   90.00
#
_symmetry.space_group_name_H-M   'P 1'
#
loop_
_entity.id
_entity.type
_entity.pdbx_description
1 polymer ?
#
loop_
_entity_poly.entity_id
_entity_poly.type
_entity_poly.pdbx_seq_one_letter_code
_entity_poly.pdbx_strand_id
1 'polypeptide(L)'
;IKACADKLKYEMEEYGYPPKFPEFGEEEETVSDVIIGDKSKGKKSKAAAKAGSASTQWQIMMSLGLENEEIKEFADASHWLDYFSPLALKDLKAMGLKVDWRRSFITTDVNPFYDSFVRWQYVRLKERDKVLFGKRYTIFSPKDN
;
A
#
# COMPACT_ATOMS: atom_id res chain seq x y z
N ILE A 1 -2.13 -0.61 -2.10
CA ILE A 1 -1.37 -0.21 -3.30
C ILE A 1 -2.26 0.62 -4.21
N LYS A 2 -3.25 0.03 -4.89
CA LYS A 2 -4.12 0.75 -5.85
C LYS A 2 -4.77 2.04 -5.30
N ALA A 3 -5.43 1.98 -4.14
CA ALA A 3 -6.02 3.18 -3.52
C ALA A 3 -5.02 4.31 -3.21
N CYS A 4 -3.76 3.98 -2.88
CA CYS A 4 -2.71 4.99 -2.64
C CYS A 4 -2.21 5.58 -3.97
N ALA A 5 -2.05 4.75 -5.00
CA ALA A 5 -1.69 5.19 -6.35
C ALA A 5 -2.77 6.09 -6.96
N ASP A 6 -4.05 5.73 -6.79
CA ASP A 6 -5.18 6.54 -7.26
C ASP A 6 -5.28 7.87 -6.49
N LYS A 7 -4.97 7.88 -5.19
CA LYS A 7 -4.86 9.12 -4.41
C LYS A 7 -3.73 10.03 -4.91
N LEU A 8 -2.55 9.49 -5.22
CA LEU A 8 -1.46 10.27 -5.84
C LEU A 8 -1.88 10.84 -7.19
N LYS A 9 -2.51 10.01 -8.03
CA LYS A 9 -3.01 10.44 -9.33
C LYS A 9 -4.00 11.60 -9.20
N TYR A 10 -4.93 11.50 -8.27
CA TYR A 10 -5.89 12.57 -7.96
C TYR A 10 -5.18 13.85 -7.47
N GLU A 11 -4.24 13.73 -6.53
CA GLU A 11 -3.48 14.88 -6.00
C GLU A 11 -2.68 15.59 -7.11
N MET A 12 -2.09 14.83 -8.04
CA MET A 12 -1.40 15.38 -9.21
C MET A 12 -2.34 16.08 -10.19
N GLU A 13 -3.53 15.52 -10.42
CA GLU A 13 -4.53 16.09 -11.34
C GLU A 13 -5.15 17.39 -10.77
N GLU A 14 -5.38 17.45 -9.46
CA GLU A 14 -6.04 18.58 -8.80
C GLU A 14 -5.06 19.71 -8.44
N TYR A 15 -3.88 19.39 -7.91
CA TYR A 15 -2.92 20.37 -7.38
C TYR A 15 -1.69 20.60 -8.27
N GLY A 16 -1.57 19.86 -9.37
CA GLY A 16 -0.48 19.97 -10.34
C GLY A 16 0.78 19.19 -9.97
N TYR A 17 1.89 19.49 -10.65
CA TYR A 17 3.19 18.85 -10.44
C TYR A 17 4.32 19.91 -10.41
N PRO A 18 5.07 20.05 -9.30
CA PRO A 18 4.80 19.47 -7.98
C PRO A 18 3.49 20.03 -7.38
N PRO A 19 2.72 19.22 -6.64
CA PRO A 19 1.42 19.63 -6.15
C PRO A 19 1.53 20.77 -5.15
N LYS A 20 0.73 21.81 -5.35
CA LYS A 20 0.61 22.95 -4.43
C LYS A 20 -0.69 22.83 -3.66
N PHE A 21 -0.61 22.23 -2.47
CA PHE A 21 -1.76 22.10 -1.59
C PHE A 21 -2.07 23.44 -0.91
N PRO A 22 -3.34 23.77 -0.66
CA PRO A 22 -3.70 24.93 0.16
C PRO A 22 -3.13 24.75 1.58
N GLU A 23 -2.45 25.77 2.11
CA GLU A 23 -1.95 25.80 3.48
C GLU A 23 -3.13 25.74 4.46
N PHE A 24 -3.44 24.54 4.94
CA PHE A 24 -4.21 24.37 6.16
C PHE A 24 -3.22 24.53 7.32
N GLY A 25 -3.52 25.50 8.20
CA GLY A 25 -2.63 26.06 9.22
C GLY A 25 -1.67 25.07 9.90
N GLU A 26 -0.44 25.55 10.06
CA GLU A 26 0.70 24.97 10.77
C GLU A 26 0.30 24.18 12.02
N GLU A 27 0.47 22.85 11.99
CA GLU A 27 0.83 22.09 13.19
C GLU A 27 2.31 21.74 13.03
N GLU A 28 3.13 22.30 13.93
CA GLU A 28 4.60 22.22 13.93
C GLU A 28 5.13 20.79 13.66
N GLU A 29 6.03 20.68 12.69
CA GLU A 29 6.82 19.48 12.45
C GLU A 29 7.71 19.17 13.66
N THR A 30 7.21 18.35 14.57
CA THR A 30 8.09 17.59 15.47
C THR A 30 8.40 16.26 14.80
N VAL A 31 9.61 16.17 14.25
CA VAL A 31 10.25 14.93 13.81
C VAL A 31 10.32 14.01 15.04
N SER A 32 9.28 13.24 15.27
CA SER A 32 9.26 12.22 16.33
C SER A 32 9.67 10.90 15.69
N ASP A 33 10.92 10.52 15.98
CA ASP A 33 11.44 9.18 15.77
C ASP A 33 10.36 8.14 16.08
N VAL A 34 10.04 7.29 15.12
CA VAL A 34 9.05 6.22 15.26
C VAL A 34 9.61 5.16 16.20
N ILE A 35 9.49 5.41 17.51
CA ILE A 35 9.68 4.39 18.55
C ILE A 35 8.46 3.48 18.47
N ILE A 36 8.66 2.25 17.99
CA ILE A 36 7.65 1.18 17.99
C ILE A 36 7.42 0.77 19.45
N GLY A 37 6.51 1.48 20.13
CA GLY A 37 6.03 1.16 21.48
C GLY A 37 5.02 0.01 21.48
N ASP A 38 5.11 -0.84 22.50
CA ASP A 38 4.32 -2.06 22.75
C ASP A 38 2.79 -1.88 22.53
N LYS A 39 2.21 -2.78 21.71
CA LYS A 39 0.82 -2.74 21.20
C LYS A 39 -0.17 -3.51 22.07
N SER A 40 -0.04 -3.50 23.39
CA SER A 40 -0.82 -4.41 24.24
C SER A 40 -2.12 -3.84 24.84
N LYS A 41 -2.46 -2.54 24.75
CA LYS A 41 -3.74 -2.03 25.30
C LYS A 41 -4.41 -0.91 24.48
N GLY A 42 -5.69 -1.10 24.12
CA GLY A 42 -6.66 -0.02 23.86
C GLY A 42 -7.21 0.08 22.43
N LYS A 43 -8.47 -0.33 22.25
CA LYS A 43 -9.28 -0.29 21.00
C LYS A 43 -9.47 1.10 20.34
N LYS A 44 -8.91 2.19 20.88
CA LYS A 44 -9.02 3.56 20.33
C LYS A 44 -7.69 4.19 19.86
N SER A 45 -6.52 3.54 20.05
CA SER A 45 -5.23 4.17 19.69
C SER A 45 -4.85 4.06 18.20
N LYS A 46 -5.45 3.12 17.44
CA LYS A 46 -5.10 2.91 16.01
C LYS A 46 -5.60 4.00 15.07
N ALA A 47 -6.69 4.69 15.39
CA ALA A 47 -7.24 5.76 14.55
C ALA A 47 -6.45 7.07 14.74
N ALA A 48 -6.12 7.42 15.98
CA ALA A 48 -5.28 8.58 16.30
C ALA A 48 -3.84 8.41 15.77
N ALA A 49 -3.26 7.21 15.86
CA ALA A 49 -1.92 6.95 15.33
C ALA A 49 -1.84 6.89 13.78
N LYS A 50 -2.98 6.84 13.09
CA LYS A 50 -3.05 6.97 11.62
C LYS A 50 -3.37 8.39 11.15
N ALA A 51 -3.62 9.31 12.09
CA ALA A 51 -3.71 10.75 11.84
C ALA A 51 -2.35 11.41 12.12
N GLY A 52 -1.24 10.73 11.82
CA GLY A 52 0.10 11.31 11.94
C GLY A 52 0.36 12.23 10.75
N SER A 53 0.32 13.55 10.99
CA SER A 53 1.09 14.67 10.41
C SER A 53 1.59 14.67 8.95
N ALA A 54 1.10 13.81 8.05
CA ALA A 54 1.28 13.93 6.61
C ALA A 54 -0.11 14.08 5.99
N SER A 55 -0.46 15.32 5.65
CA SER A 55 -1.82 15.67 5.25
C SER A 55 -2.19 15.10 3.87
N THR A 56 -1.21 14.72 3.05
CA THR A 56 -1.40 14.22 1.68
C THR A 56 -0.53 13.01 1.36
N GLN A 57 -0.92 12.20 0.36
CA GLN A 57 -0.14 11.03 -0.05
C GLN A 57 1.21 11.44 -0.64
N TRP A 58 1.26 12.58 -1.36
CA TRP A 58 2.49 13.16 -1.87
C TRP A 58 3.52 13.45 -0.78
N GLN A 59 3.13 14.09 0.32
CA GLN A 59 4.02 14.40 1.44
C GLN A 59 4.58 13.13 2.11
N ILE A 60 3.78 12.07 2.22
CA ILE A 60 4.26 10.77 2.73
C ILE A 60 5.35 10.20 1.83
N MET A 61 5.22 10.35 0.51
CA MET A 61 6.23 9.87 -0.43
C MET A 61 7.51 10.71 -0.37
N MET A 62 7.40 12.02 -0.16
CA MET A 62 8.57 12.88 0.09
C MET A 62 9.28 12.53 1.40
N SER A 63 8.56 12.19 2.47
CA SER A 63 9.19 11.79 3.74
C SER A 63 9.91 10.44 3.69
N LEU A 64 9.60 9.60 2.69
CA LEU A 64 10.37 8.41 2.35
C LEU A 64 11.69 8.73 1.62
N GLY A 65 11.96 10.00 1.33
CA GLY A 65 13.17 10.47 0.66
C GLY A 65 13.15 10.35 -0.86
N LEU A 66 11.96 10.24 -1.46
CA LEU A 66 11.79 10.14 -2.91
C LEU A 66 11.77 11.52 -3.57
N GLU A 67 12.36 11.62 -4.76
CA GLU A 67 12.31 12.85 -5.56
C GLU A 67 10.96 13.00 -6.27
N ASN A 68 10.54 14.24 -6.57
CA ASN A 68 9.25 14.51 -7.21
C ASN A 68 9.04 13.71 -8.51
N GLU A 69 10.08 13.55 -9.33
CA GLU A 69 10.01 12.80 -10.59
C GLU A 69 9.73 11.31 -10.36
N GLU A 70 10.29 10.74 -9.29
CA GLU A 70 10.05 9.35 -8.91
C GLU A 70 8.63 9.19 -8.36
N ILE A 71 8.16 10.12 -7.51
CA ILE A 71 6.81 10.08 -6.91
C ILE A 71 5.72 10.03 -7.98
N LYS A 72 5.93 10.71 -9.10
CA LYS A 72 5.01 10.67 -10.25
C LYS A 72 4.80 9.25 -10.80
N GLU A 73 5.82 8.41 -10.82
CA GLU A 73 5.71 7.04 -11.32
C GLU A 73 4.83 6.16 -10.41
N PHE A 74 4.72 6.49 -9.12
CA PHE A 74 3.83 5.82 -8.17
C PHE A 74 2.34 6.13 -8.39
N ALA A 75 1.97 6.98 -9.34
CA ALA A 75 0.59 7.06 -9.81
C ALA A 75 0.15 5.76 -10.51
N ASP A 76 1.09 4.98 -11.06
CA ASP A 76 0.83 3.61 -11.50
C ASP A 76 1.05 2.61 -10.34
N ALA A 77 0.06 1.76 -10.10
CA ALA A 77 0.12 0.74 -9.06
C ALA A 77 1.19 -0.33 -9.33
N SER A 78 1.57 -0.55 -10.59
CA SER A 78 2.59 -1.51 -10.97
C SER A 78 3.98 -1.10 -10.48
N HIS A 79 4.30 0.20 -10.58
CA HIS A 79 5.58 0.75 -10.13
C HIS A 79 5.84 0.49 -8.63
N TRP A 80 4.79 0.48 -7.81
CA TRP A 80 4.92 0.12 -6.38
C TRP A 80 5.47 -1.30 -6.18
N LEU A 81 5.06 -2.23 -7.02
CA LEU A 81 5.51 -3.62 -6.94
C LEU A 81 6.98 -3.71 -7.32
N ASP A 82 7.40 -2.99 -8.35
CA ASP A 82 8.78 -3.00 -8.84
C ASP A 82 9.75 -2.28 -7.89
N TYR A 83 9.29 -1.20 -7.24
CA TYR A 83 10.11 -0.41 -6.33
C TYR A 83 10.24 -1.05 -4.94
N PHE A 84 9.11 -1.37 -4.29
CA PHE A 84 9.15 -1.82 -2.88
C PHE A 84 9.51 -3.30 -2.71
N SER A 85 9.23 -4.17 -3.68
CA SER A 85 9.58 -5.60 -3.57
C SER A 85 11.09 -5.85 -3.41
N PRO A 86 11.98 -5.26 -4.23
CA PRO A 86 13.43 -5.45 -4.05
C PRO A 86 13.96 -4.76 -2.78
N LEU A 87 13.39 -3.62 -2.38
CA LEU A 87 13.75 -2.94 -1.13
C LEU A 87 13.45 -3.80 0.09
N ALA A 88 12.24 -4.37 0.18
CA ALA A 88 11.88 -5.29 1.25
C ALA A 88 12.85 -6.49 1.32
N LEU A 89 13.25 -7.03 0.17
CA LEU A 89 14.21 -8.13 0.11
C LEU A 89 15.61 -7.70 0.58
N LYS A 90 16.07 -6.49 0.23
CA LYS A 90 17.33 -5.92 0.70
C LYS A 90 17.33 -5.74 2.22
N ASP A 91 16.25 -5.22 2.78
CA ASP A 91 16.11 -4.97 4.22
C ASP A 91 16.06 -6.27 5.01
N LEU A 92 15.29 -7.26 4.54
CA LEU A 92 15.21 -8.58 5.18
C LEU A 92 16.54 -9.35 5.10
N LYS A 93 17.33 -9.15 4.05
CA LYS A 93 18.70 -9.67 3.96
C LYS A 93 19.64 -8.95 4.92
N ALA A 94 19.56 -7.63 5.04
CA ALA A 94 20.34 -6.84 5.98
C ALA A 94 20.03 -7.22 7.43
N MET A 95 18.77 -7.56 7.73
CA MET A 95 18.34 -8.11 9.02
C MET A 95 18.96 -9.49 9.33
N GLY A 96 19.43 -10.23 8.33
CA GLY A 96 20.06 -11.55 8.52
C GLY A 96 19.06 -12.70 8.67
N LEU A 97 17.87 -12.59 8.07
CA LEU A 97 16.86 -13.65 8.14
C LEU A 97 17.29 -14.92 7.39
N LYS A 98 17.03 -16.08 7.98
CA LYS A 98 17.33 -17.41 7.41
C LYS A 98 16.23 -17.87 6.44
N VAL A 99 16.09 -17.16 5.32
CA VAL A 99 15.05 -17.40 4.30
C VAL A 99 15.66 -17.93 3.00
N ASP A 100 15.00 -18.88 2.34
CA ASP A 100 15.35 -19.31 0.97
C ASP A 100 14.76 -18.34 -0.07
N TRP A 101 15.54 -17.35 -0.48
CA TRP A 101 15.14 -16.30 -1.42
C TRP A 101 14.74 -16.81 -2.81
N ARG A 102 15.09 -18.04 -3.18
CA ARG A 102 14.67 -18.65 -4.46
C ARG A 102 13.17 -18.94 -4.50
N ARG A 103 12.49 -18.86 -3.35
CA ARG A 103 11.05 -19.08 -3.19
C ARG A 103 10.28 -17.78 -3.02
N SER A 104 10.92 -16.63 -3.21
CA SER A 104 10.26 -15.32 -3.18
C SER A 104 9.47 -15.09 -4.47
N PHE A 105 8.24 -14.59 -4.35
CA PHE A 105 7.36 -14.29 -5.49
C PHE A 105 6.39 -13.15 -5.16
N ILE A 106 5.82 -12.53 -6.20
CA ILE A 106 4.77 -11.50 -6.10
C ILE A 106 3.39 -12.17 -6.29
N THR A 107 2.37 -11.66 -5.60
CA THR A 107 1.04 -12.28 -5.51
C THR A 107 0.01 -11.75 -6.51
N THR A 108 0.35 -10.71 -7.28
CA THR A 108 -0.52 -10.15 -8.31
C THR A 108 -0.42 -10.93 -9.62
N ASP A 109 -1.28 -10.57 -10.57
CA ASP A 109 -1.31 -11.07 -11.94
C ASP A 109 -0.02 -10.81 -12.74
N VAL A 110 0.82 -9.88 -12.27
CA VAL A 110 2.20 -9.67 -12.77
C VAL A 110 3.03 -10.95 -12.74
N ASN A 111 2.74 -11.87 -11.81
CA ASN A 111 3.37 -13.18 -11.75
C ASN A 111 2.47 -14.26 -12.39
N PRO A 112 2.73 -14.70 -13.63
CA PRO A 112 1.87 -15.65 -14.32
C PRO A 112 1.84 -17.03 -13.65
N PHE A 113 2.92 -17.43 -12.97
CA PHE A 113 2.97 -18.72 -12.27
C PHE A 113 2.02 -18.75 -11.07
N TYR A 114 2.03 -17.69 -10.28
CA TYR A 114 1.16 -17.57 -9.11
C TYR A 114 -0.29 -17.34 -9.52
N ASP A 115 -0.53 -16.52 -10.55
CA ASP A 115 -1.87 -16.34 -11.13
C ASP A 115 -2.45 -17.67 -11.63
N SER A 116 -1.67 -18.47 -12.37
CA SER A 116 -2.10 -19.79 -12.80
C SER A 116 -2.41 -20.73 -11.63
N PHE A 117 -1.64 -20.66 -10.55
CA PHE A 117 -1.89 -21.45 -9.33
C PHE A 117 -3.22 -21.04 -8.66
N VAL A 118 -3.48 -19.74 -8.51
CA VAL A 118 -4.74 -19.24 -7.93
C VAL A 118 -5.93 -19.57 -8.82
N ARG A 119 -5.80 -19.45 -10.15
CA ARG A 119 -6.85 -19.88 -11.09
C ARG A 119 -7.19 -21.36 -10.93
N TRP A 120 -6.18 -22.22 -10.89
CA TRP A 120 -6.38 -23.64 -10.63
C TRP A 120 -7.11 -23.87 -9.30
N GLN A 121 -6.71 -23.17 -8.22
CA GLN A 121 -7.36 -23.26 -6.92
C GLN A 121 -8.87 -22.90 -7.00
N TYR A 122 -9.20 -21.78 -7.64
CA TYR A 122 -10.60 -21.33 -7.76
C TYR A 122 -11.45 -22.24 -8.66
N VAL A 123 -10.86 -22.78 -9.74
CA VAL A 123 -11.53 -23.81 -10.57
C VAL A 123 -11.88 -25.03 -9.71
N ARG A 124 -10.94 -25.54 -8.90
CA ARG A 124 -11.19 -26.67 -8.00
C ARG A 124 -12.21 -26.38 -6.92
N LEU A 125 -12.24 -25.16 -6.39
CA LEU A 125 -13.24 -24.75 -5.40
C LEU A 125 -14.64 -24.66 -6.02
N LYS A 126 -14.73 -24.20 -7.28
CA LYS A 126 -15.99 -24.17 -8.04
C LYS A 126 -16.49 -25.57 -8.37
N GLU A 127 -15.61 -26.48 -8.81
CA GLU A 127 -15.94 -27.90 -9.07
C GLU A 127 -16.49 -28.64 -7.84
N ARG A 128 -16.18 -28.16 -6.62
CA ARG A 128 -16.59 -28.77 -5.34
C ARG A 128 -17.71 -28.00 -4.64
N ASP A 129 -18.41 -27.13 -5.37
CA ASP A 129 -19.52 -26.30 -4.87
C ASP A 129 -19.14 -25.44 -3.65
N LYS A 130 -17.87 -25.04 -3.53
CA LYS A 130 -17.40 -24.15 -2.45
C LYS A 130 -17.50 -22.67 -2.82
N VAL A 131 -17.60 -22.35 -4.11
CA VAL A 131 -17.80 -21.00 -4.62
C VAL A 131 -19.19 -20.92 -5.24
N LEU A 132 -20.07 -20.17 -4.60
CA LEU A 132 -21.46 -19.97 -5.03
C LEU A 132 -21.69 -18.50 -5.37
N PHE A 133 -22.56 -18.24 -6.33
CA PHE A 133 -22.99 -16.90 -6.70
C PHE A 133 -24.40 -16.64 -6.17
N GLY A 134 -24.61 -15.50 -5.51
CA GLY A 134 -25.92 -15.11 -4.98
C GLY A 134 -25.89 -13.79 -4.24
N LYS A 135 -27.06 -13.20 -4.01
CA LYS A 135 -27.20 -11.94 -3.27
C LYS A 135 -26.99 -12.21 -1.77
N ARG A 136 -26.03 -11.50 -1.16
CA ARG A 136 -25.70 -11.59 0.25
C ARG A 136 -25.52 -10.17 0.79
N TYR A 137 -25.86 -9.96 2.05
CA TYR A 137 -25.52 -8.72 2.74
C TYR A 137 -24.04 -8.73 3.08
N THR A 138 -23.31 -7.73 2.60
CA THR A 138 -21.89 -7.52 2.86
C THR A 138 -21.67 -6.06 3.19
N ILE A 139 -20.66 -5.77 4.02
CA ILE A 139 -20.22 -4.38 4.21
C ILE A 139 -19.71 -3.88 2.85
N PHE A 140 -20.22 -2.73 2.43
CA PHE A 140 -19.95 -2.14 1.13
C PHE A 140 -19.56 -0.68 1.30
N SER A 141 -18.53 -0.28 0.57
CA SER A 141 -18.03 1.09 0.51
C SER A 141 -18.38 1.66 -0.87
N PRO A 142 -19.28 2.64 -0.98
CA PRO A 142 -19.61 3.27 -2.26
C PRO A 142 -18.43 3.96 -2.95
N LYS A 143 -17.37 4.28 -2.19
CA LYS A 143 -16.15 4.89 -2.74
C LYS A 143 -15.21 3.89 -3.40
N ASP A 144 -15.30 2.61 -3.03
CA ASP A 144 -14.41 1.54 -3.52
C ASP A 144 -15.04 0.73 -4.66
N ASN A 145 -16.24 1.11 -5.10
CA ASN A 145 -17.02 0.42 -6.13
C ASN A 145 -16.76 0.99 -7.52
#